data_AF-A0A399XY18-F1
#
_entry.id   AF-A0A399XY18-F1
#
_cell.length_a   1.000
_cell.length_b   1.000
_cell.length_c   1.000
_cell.angle_alpha   90.00
_cell.angle_beta   90.00
_cell.angle_gamma   90.00
#
_symmetry.space_group_name_H-M   'P 1'
#
loop_
_entity.id
_entity.type
_entity.pdbx_description
1 polymer ?
#
loop_
_entity_poly.entity_id
_entity_poly.type
_entity_poly.pdbx_seq_one_letter_code
_entity_poly.pdbx_strand_id
1 'polypeptide(L)'
;MPLMSALYGAALNLTRNPSDAEDLIQETFLKGFRSYESFQEGTNLKAWLYRIMMNTFINNYRAKQRRPQEVDLDDAGDFYLYRKLGEMSANQIVSSAEDELLNNFADAEVKEALESLPETFRLAVYLADVEGFSYKEIADIMDVPLGTVMSRLHRGRKALQEKLWDFAVERGLVAAGTGPEAD
;
A
#
# COMPACT_ATOMS: atom_id res chain seq x y z
N MET A 1 18.50 6.15 -0.73
CA MET A 1 18.19 4.97 -1.57
C MET A 1 16.89 5.23 -2.33
N PRO A 2 16.90 5.43 -3.65
CA PRO A 2 15.75 5.93 -4.41
C PRO A 2 14.48 5.04 -4.35
N LEU A 3 14.59 3.75 -4.06
CA LEU A 3 13.44 2.83 -3.93
C LEU A 3 12.90 2.69 -2.50
N MET A 4 13.57 3.28 -1.52
CA MET A 4 13.26 3.08 -0.09
C MET A 4 11.91 3.69 0.30
N SER A 5 11.58 4.88 -0.20
CA SER A 5 10.30 5.54 0.10
C SER A 5 9.11 4.77 -0.46
N ALA A 6 9.19 4.30 -1.71
CA ALA A 6 8.14 3.51 -2.35
C ALA A 6 7.93 2.17 -1.63
N LEU A 7 9.01 1.43 -1.36
CA LEU A 7 8.93 0.17 -0.61
C LEU A 7 8.38 0.40 0.80
N TYR A 8 8.80 1.45 1.51
CA TYR A 8 8.30 1.76 2.83
C TYR A 8 6.80 2.07 2.83
N GLY A 9 6.31 2.86 1.86
CA GLY A 9 4.87 3.12 1.70
C GLY A 9 4.07 1.83 1.49
N ALA A 10 4.57 0.93 0.66
CA ALA A 10 3.96 -0.38 0.47
C ALA A 10 4.02 -1.27 1.72
N ALA A 11 5.14 -1.27 2.44
CA ALA A 11 5.29 -2.00 3.70
C ALA A 11 4.31 -1.49 4.77
N LEU A 12 4.13 -0.17 4.89
CA LEU A 12 3.16 0.45 5.79
C LEU A 12 1.72 0.00 5.47
N ASN A 13 1.38 -0.08 4.17
CA ASN A 13 0.08 -0.57 3.71
C ASN A 13 -0.16 -2.05 4.05
N LEU A 14 0.90 -2.87 4.03
CA LEU A 14 0.85 -4.29 4.37
C LEU A 14 0.75 -4.52 5.88
N THR A 15 1.60 -3.86 6.67
CA THR A 15 1.72 -4.14 8.11
C THR A 15 0.77 -3.33 8.97
N ARG A 16 0.33 -2.14 8.50
CA ARG A 16 -0.46 -1.16 9.27
C ARG A 16 0.22 -0.70 10.57
N ASN A 17 1.53 -0.97 10.72
CA ASN A 17 2.33 -0.61 11.88
C ASN A 17 3.71 -0.13 11.41
N PRO A 18 4.14 1.09 11.78
CA PRO A 18 5.43 1.63 11.37
C PRO A 18 6.64 0.78 11.74
N SER A 19 6.66 0.22 12.96
CA SER A 19 7.76 -0.63 13.43
C SER A 19 7.83 -1.92 12.60
N ASP A 20 6.70 -2.58 12.39
CA ASP A 20 6.65 -3.79 11.57
C ASP A 20 7.03 -3.49 10.10
N ALA A 21 6.71 -2.29 9.60
CA ALA A 21 7.09 -1.87 8.25
C ALA A 21 8.61 -1.63 8.13
N GLU A 22 9.22 -0.99 9.14
CA GLU A 22 10.67 -0.82 9.21
C GLU A 22 11.39 -2.17 9.22
N ASP A 23 10.92 -3.11 10.05
CA ASP A 23 11.47 -4.46 10.13
C ASP A 23 11.34 -5.20 8.79
N LEU A 24 10.15 -5.12 8.16
CA LEU A 24 9.90 -5.72 6.85
C LEU A 24 10.85 -5.15 5.79
N ILE A 25 11.10 -3.85 5.80
CA ILE A 25 12.00 -3.20 4.85
C ILE A 25 13.44 -3.60 5.07
N GLN A 26 13.91 -3.61 6.32
CA GLN A 26 15.25 -4.05 6.66
C GLN A 26 15.48 -5.49 6.21
N GLU A 27 14.54 -6.39 6.51
CA GLU A 27 14.64 -7.79 6.10
C GLU A 27 14.58 -7.95 4.56
N THR A 28 13.75 -7.14 3.88
CA THR A 28 13.67 -7.10 2.42
C THR A 28 15.02 -6.72 1.80
N PHE A 29 15.65 -5.65 2.28
CA PHE A 29 16.97 -5.23 1.76
C PHE A 29 18.07 -6.25 2.09
N LEU A 30 18.05 -6.84 3.29
CA LEU A 30 19.00 -7.87 3.67
C LEU A 30 18.89 -9.10 2.75
N LYS A 31 17.67 -9.55 2.46
CA LYS A 31 17.42 -10.66 1.53
C LYS A 31 17.79 -10.28 0.10
N GLY A 32 17.40 -9.08 -0.35
CA GLY A 32 17.77 -8.56 -1.67
C GLY A 32 19.28 -8.48 -1.86
N PHE A 33 20.03 -8.04 -0.85
CA PHE A 33 21.48 -8.03 -0.92
C PHE A 33 22.06 -9.45 -1.02
N ARG A 34 21.55 -10.40 -0.22
CA ARG A 34 21.99 -11.80 -0.24
C ARG A 34 21.63 -12.53 -1.54
N SER A 35 20.53 -12.18 -2.18
CA SER A 35 20.07 -12.79 -3.43
C SER A 35 20.37 -11.93 -4.66
N TYR A 36 21.22 -10.91 -4.53
CA TYR A 36 21.50 -9.97 -5.62
C TYR A 36 21.98 -10.69 -6.90
N GLU A 37 22.78 -11.74 -6.78
CA GLU A 37 23.25 -12.54 -7.92
C GLU A 37 22.12 -13.23 -8.72
N SER A 38 20.94 -13.41 -8.11
CA SER A 38 19.76 -13.94 -8.80
C SER A 38 18.99 -12.89 -9.61
N PHE A 39 19.29 -11.60 -9.41
CA PHE A 39 18.68 -10.53 -10.18
C PHE A 39 19.19 -10.56 -11.61
N GLN A 40 18.28 -10.44 -12.57
CA GLN A 40 18.60 -10.39 -13.99
C GLN A 40 18.70 -8.94 -14.43
N GLU A 41 19.88 -8.49 -14.82
CA GLU A 41 20.10 -7.13 -15.33
C GLU A 41 19.22 -6.86 -16.56
N GLY A 42 18.70 -5.63 -16.66
CA GLY A 42 17.73 -5.24 -17.68
C GLY A 42 16.27 -5.57 -17.34
N THR A 43 16.01 -6.26 -16.22
CA THR A 43 14.65 -6.45 -15.67
C THR A 43 14.30 -5.37 -14.64
N ASN A 44 13.03 -5.32 -14.21
CA ASN A 44 12.56 -4.31 -13.27
C ASN A 44 13.03 -4.62 -11.82
N LEU A 45 14.07 -3.92 -11.37
CA LEU A 45 14.60 -4.01 -10.01
C LEU A 45 13.54 -3.70 -8.95
N LYS A 46 12.65 -2.73 -9.21
CA LYS A 46 11.56 -2.36 -8.29
C LYS A 46 10.63 -3.56 -8.11
N ALA A 47 10.17 -4.17 -9.20
CA ALA A 47 9.30 -5.34 -9.14
C ALA A 47 9.97 -6.52 -8.41
N TRP A 48 11.27 -6.74 -8.67
CA TRP A 48 12.04 -7.78 -7.99
C TRP A 48 12.12 -7.57 -6.47
N LEU A 49 12.38 -6.34 -6.00
CA LEU A 49 12.37 -6.02 -4.57
C LEU A 49 10.97 -6.15 -3.95
N TYR A 50 9.91 -5.75 -4.65
CA TYR A 50 8.53 -5.94 -4.19
C TYR A 50 8.18 -7.41 -4.02
N ARG A 51 8.67 -8.28 -4.92
CA ARG A 51 8.50 -9.74 -4.78
C ARG A 51 9.19 -10.26 -3.51
N ILE A 52 10.41 -9.82 -3.24
CA ILE A 52 11.14 -10.21 -2.01
C ILE A 52 10.38 -9.72 -0.77
N MET A 53 9.90 -8.49 -0.79
CA MET A 53 9.12 -7.90 0.30
C MET A 53 7.83 -8.68 0.56
N MET A 54 7.06 -8.98 -0.49
CA MET A 54 5.79 -9.69 -0.36
C MET A 54 5.99 -11.10 0.19
N ASN A 55 7.01 -11.81 -0.31
CA ASN A 55 7.38 -13.13 0.22
C ASN A 55 7.80 -13.05 1.69
N THR A 56 8.53 -12.00 2.08
CA THR A 56 8.94 -11.77 3.47
C THR A 56 7.75 -11.49 4.37
N PHE A 57 6.84 -10.62 3.94
CA PHE A 57 5.60 -10.32 4.66
C PHE A 57 4.74 -11.57 4.90
N ILE A 58 4.49 -12.37 3.84
CA ILE A 58 3.67 -13.60 3.95
C ILE A 58 4.31 -14.59 4.92
N ASN A 59 5.64 -14.76 4.86
CA ASN A 59 6.36 -15.67 5.75
C ASN A 59 6.28 -15.20 7.21
N ASN A 60 6.48 -13.90 7.46
CA ASN A 60 6.41 -13.32 8.80
C ASN A 60 4.98 -13.37 9.38
N TYR A 61 3.97 -13.09 8.55
CA TYR A 61 2.56 -13.19 8.94
C TYR A 61 2.18 -14.62 9.36
N ARG A 62 2.58 -15.63 8.57
CA ARG A 62 2.36 -17.05 8.90
C ARG A 62 3.10 -17.48 10.16
N ALA A 63 4.28 -16.93 10.42
CA ALA A 63 5.04 -17.19 11.64
C ALA A 63 4.36 -16.59 12.87
N LYS A 64 3.89 -15.33 12.79
CA LYS A 64 3.14 -14.66 13.87
C LYS A 64 1.83 -15.40 14.23
N GLN A 65 1.09 -15.93 13.24
CA GLN A 65 -0.13 -16.74 13.51
C GLN A 65 0.13 -18.08 14.20
N ARG A 66 1.35 -18.62 14.14
CA ARG A 66 1.72 -19.91 14.74
C ARG A 66 2.34 -19.78 16.12
N ARG A 67 2.67 -18.56 16.56
CA ARG A 67 3.20 -18.29 17.91
C ARG A 67 2.03 -18.07 18.88
N PRO A 68 2.13 -18.53 20.14
CA PRO A 68 1.22 -18.09 21.20
C PRO A 68 1.22 -16.56 21.28
N GLN A 69 0.06 -15.93 21.53
CA GLN A 69 -0.01 -14.49 21.74
C GLN A 69 0.88 -14.11 22.94
N GLU A 70 2.03 -13.53 22.65
CA GLU A 70 2.82 -12.80 23.63
C GLU A 70 2.07 -11.49 23.87
N VAL A 71 1.35 -11.43 24.99
CA VAL A 71 0.78 -10.18 25.50
C VAL A 71 1.92 -9.42 26.14
N ASP A 72 2.44 -8.42 25.44
CA ASP A 72 3.34 -7.45 26.06
C ASP A 72 2.54 -6.69 27.13
N LEU A 73 2.89 -6.95 28.39
CA LEU A 73 2.49 -6.18 29.54
C LEU A 73 3.55 -5.10 29.77
N ASP A 74 3.48 -3.97 29.06
CA ASP A 74 3.73 -2.69 29.70
C ASP A 74 3.26 -1.47 28.89
N ASP A 75 2.94 -0.46 29.68
CA ASP A 75 2.22 0.77 29.44
C ASP A 75 2.97 1.83 28.58
N ALA A 76 2.19 2.76 28.01
CA ALA A 76 2.44 4.22 27.97
C ALA A 76 1.90 4.86 26.69
N GLY A 77 0.68 5.41 26.78
CA GLY A 77 -0.03 6.19 25.77
C GLY A 77 0.63 7.50 25.31
N ASP A 78 1.87 7.79 25.70
CA ASP A 78 2.58 9.04 25.38
C ASP A 78 3.34 9.00 24.04
N PHE A 79 3.68 7.82 23.52
CA PHE A 79 4.40 7.71 22.23
C PHE A 79 3.50 8.02 21.01
N TYR A 80 2.18 7.86 21.17
CA TYR A 80 1.21 8.05 20.10
C TYR A 80 1.05 9.53 19.70
N LEU A 81 1.15 10.45 20.68
CA LEU A 81 0.98 11.89 20.45
C LEU A 81 2.22 12.50 19.78
N TYR A 82 3.43 12.02 20.11
CA TYR A 82 4.67 12.49 19.49
C TYR A 82 4.81 12.01 18.04
N ARG A 83 4.36 10.79 17.73
CA ARG A 83 4.36 10.23 16.36
C ARG A 83 3.42 11.02 15.42
N LYS A 84 2.24 11.41 15.90
CA LYS A 84 1.26 12.19 15.12
C LYS A 84 1.78 13.60 14.78
N LEU A 85 2.61 14.19 15.65
CA LEU A 85 3.25 15.48 15.40
C LEU A 85 4.39 15.39 14.36
N GLY A 86 5.11 14.26 14.32
CA GLY A 86 6.21 14.04 13.39
C GLY A 86 5.77 13.81 11.94
N GLU A 87 4.64 13.12 11.74
CA GLU A 87 4.07 12.85 10.41
C GLU A 87 3.57 14.13 9.71
N MET A 88 3.16 15.15 10.46
CA MET A 88 2.71 16.44 9.92
C MET A 88 3.85 17.34 9.43
N SER A 89 5.12 17.03 9.77
CA SER A 89 6.26 17.92 9.53
C SER A 89 7.06 17.58 8.26
N ALA A 90 6.81 16.42 7.64
CA ALA A 90 7.67 15.89 6.57
C ALA A 90 7.27 16.35 5.15
N ASN A 91 6.09 16.93 4.96
CA ASN A 91 5.61 17.39 3.66
C ASN A 91 5.41 18.91 3.68
N GLN A 92 6.47 19.69 3.48
CA GLN A 92 6.33 21.12 3.15
C GLN A 92 6.89 21.38 1.76
N ILE A 93 6.01 21.27 0.76
CA ILE A 93 6.15 21.93 -0.54
C ILE A 93 5.06 23.00 -0.58
N VAL A 94 5.47 24.25 -0.84
CA VAL A 94 4.67 25.47 -0.69
C VAL A 94 3.38 25.42 -1.52
N SER A 95 2.25 25.16 -0.87
CA SER A 95 0.88 25.38 -1.35
C SER A 95 0.12 26.21 -0.31
N SER A 96 -0.98 26.87 -0.70
CA SER A 96 -1.84 27.59 0.26
C SER A 96 -2.32 26.63 1.35
N ALA A 97 -2.35 27.07 2.61
CA ALA A 97 -2.74 26.23 3.75
C ALA A 97 -4.17 25.64 3.60
N GLU A 98 -5.04 26.30 2.83
CA GLU A 98 -6.38 25.82 2.51
C GLU A 98 -6.37 24.68 1.47
N ASP A 99 -5.55 24.80 0.41
CA ASP A 99 -5.38 23.78 -0.63
C ASP A 99 -4.69 22.54 -0.06
N GLU A 100 -3.73 22.74 0.86
CA GLU A 100 -3.04 21.66 1.56
C GLU A 100 -4.01 20.88 2.47
N LEU A 101 -4.87 21.58 3.21
CA LEU A 101 -5.92 20.94 4.01
C LEU A 101 -6.90 20.16 3.11
N LEU A 102 -7.36 20.75 2.00
CA LEU A 102 -8.30 20.10 1.08
C LEU A 102 -7.70 18.89 0.35
N ASN A 103 -6.41 18.91 0.02
CA ASN A 103 -5.67 17.78 -0.52
C ASN A 103 -5.50 16.69 0.54
N ASN A 104 -5.16 17.06 1.77
CA ASN A 104 -5.02 16.10 2.88
C ASN A 104 -6.35 15.38 3.20
N PHE A 105 -7.49 16.08 3.13
CA PHE A 105 -8.81 15.44 3.31
C PHE A 105 -9.16 14.50 2.14
N ALA A 106 -8.88 14.91 0.90
CA ALA A 106 -9.07 14.05 -0.27
C ALA A 106 -8.21 12.78 -0.20
N ASP A 107 -6.95 12.91 0.23
CA ASP A 107 -6.04 11.78 0.41
C ASP A 107 -6.50 10.84 1.53
N ALA A 108 -7.12 11.38 2.59
CA ALA A 108 -7.65 10.59 3.70
C ALA A 108 -8.84 9.70 3.26
N GLU A 109 -9.80 10.26 2.51
CA GLU A 109 -10.97 9.52 2.02
C GLU A 109 -10.60 8.44 1.01
N VAL A 110 -9.67 8.73 0.10
CA VAL A 110 -9.13 7.74 -0.85
C VAL A 110 -8.38 6.64 -0.12
N LYS A 111 -7.57 6.99 0.88
CA LYS A 111 -6.84 6.03 1.72
C LYS A 111 -7.81 5.13 2.50
N GLU A 112 -8.85 5.69 3.10
CA GLU A 112 -9.86 4.92 3.83
C GLU A 112 -10.63 3.97 2.91
N ALA A 113 -11.02 4.44 1.72
CA ALA A 113 -11.67 3.61 0.72
C ALA A 113 -10.77 2.44 0.30
N LEU A 114 -9.48 2.67 0.07
CA LEU A 114 -8.49 1.62 -0.19
C LEU A 114 -8.38 0.65 0.98
N GLU A 115 -8.19 1.14 2.21
CA GLU A 115 -8.03 0.33 3.42
C GLU A 115 -9.24 -0.55 3.75
N SER A 116 -10.44 -0.12 3.33
CA SER A 116 -11.68 -0.86 3.50
C SER A 116 -11.84 -2.07 2.56
N LEU A 117 -11.03 -2.15 1.50
CA LEU A 117 -11.05 -3.29 0.60
C LEU A 117 -10.42 -4.53 1.25
N PRO A 118 -10.90 -5.75 0.91
CA PRO A 118 -10.17 -6.98 1.20
C PRO A 118 -8.72 -6.87 0.72
N GLU A 119 -7.77 -7.34 1.55
CA GLU A 119 -6.33 -7.18 1.33
C GLU A 119 -5.88 -7.58 -0.07
N THR A 120 -6.40 -8.71 -0.59
CA THR A 120 -6.02 -9.20 -1.93
C THR A 120 -6.45 -8.29 -3.07
N PHE A 121 -7.54 -7.53 -2.92
CA PHE A 121 -8.00 -6.55 -3.90
C PHE A 121 -7.27 -5.23 -3.73
N ARG A 122 -7.15 -4.76 -2.48
CA ARG A 122 -6.38 -3.56 -2.13
C ARG A 122 -4.97 -3.61 -2.68
N LEU A 123 -4.25 -4.72 -2.47
CA LEU A 123 -2.88 -4.87 -2.92
C LEU A 123 -2.77 -4.88 -4.45
N ALA A 124 -3.67 -5.59 -5.14
CA ALA A 124 -3.68 -5.61 -6.60
C ALA A 124 -3.89 -4.20 -7.18
N VAL A 125 -4.87 -3.46 -6.64
CA VAL A 125 -5.15 -2.07 -7.05
C VAL A 125 -3.97 -1.16 -6.75
N TYR A 126 -3.41 -1.22 -5.53
CA TYR A 126 -2.25 -0.41 -5.16
C TYR A 126 -1.07 -0.63 -6.10
N LEU A 127 -0.72 -1.89 -6.39
CA LEU A 127 0.40 -2.21 -7.28
C LEU A 127 0.16 -1.74 -8.73
N ALA A 128 -1.08 -1.74 -9.22
CA ALA A 128 -1.39 -1.30 -10.59
C ALA A 128 -1.53 0.23 -10.68
N ASP A 129 -2.38 0.80 -9.84
CA ASP A 129 -2.91 2.16 -10.00
C ASP A 129 -2.09 3.20 -9.22
N VAL A 130 -1.35 2.79 -8.19
CA VAL A 130 -0.44 3.67 -7.43
C VAL A 130 1.01 3.44 -7.84
N GLU A 131 1.47 2.19 -7.85
CA GLU A 131 2.87 1.87 -8.15
C GLU A 131 3.21 1.76 -9.64
N GLY A 132 2.19 1.61 -10.50
CA GLY A 132 2.32 1.57 -11.94
C GLY A 132 2.89 0.26 -12.51
N PHE A 133 2.82 -0.86 -11.78
CA PHE A 133 3.32 -2.13 -12.28
C PHE A 133 2.44 -2.71 -13.39
N SER A 134 3.06 -3.39 -14.35
CA SER A 134 2.33 -4.19 -15.34
C SER A 134 1.64 -5.38 -14.68
N TYR A 135 0.56 -5.88 -15.27
CA TYR A 135 -0.17 -7.02 -14.68
C TYR A 135 0.70 -8.29 -14.57
N LYS A 136 1.70 -8.44 -15.43
CA LYS A 136 2.69 -9.52 -15.35
C LYS A 136 3.59 -9.37 -14.12
N GLU A 137 4.11 -8.16 -13.88
CA GLU A 137 4.91 -7.89 -12.68
C GLU A 137 4.08 -8.05 -11.40
N ILE A 138 2.81 -7.64 -11.41
CA ILE A 138 1.91 -7.85 -10.27
C ILE A 138 1.70 -9.35 -10.01
N ALA A 139 1.53 -10.15 -11.06
CA ALA A 139 1.42 -11.60 -10.94
C ALA A 139 2.69 -12.21 -10.30
N ASP A 140 3.87 -11.75 -10.72
CA ASP A 140 5.16 -12.18 -10.18
C ASP A 140 5.39 -11.70 -8.73
N ILE A 141 4.97 -10.48 -8.38
CA ILE A 141 5.07 -9.90 -7.03
C ILE A 141 4.15 -10.64 -6.06
N MET A 142 2.91 -10.89 -6.45
CA MET A 142 1.88 -11.50 -5.61
C MET A 142 1.93 -13.04 -5.61
N ASP A 143 2.78 -13.64 -6.45
CA ASP A 143 2.87 -15.10 -6.66
C ASP A 143 1.52 -15.74 -7.00
N VAL A 144 0.80 -15.17 -7.98
CA VAL A 144 -0.51 -15.66 -8.45
C VAL A 144 -0.62 -15.64 -9.97
N PRO A 145 -1.53 -16.43 -10.58
CA PRO A 145 -1.76 -16.38 -12.03
C PRO A 145 -2.22 -15.01 -12.52
N LEU A 146 -1.86 -14.64 -13.76
CA LEU A 146 -2.25 -13.37 -14.39
C LEU A 146 -3.78 -13.16 -14.41
N GLY A 147 -4.56 -14.21 -14.67
CA GLY A 147 -6.03 -14.13 -14.63
C GLY A 147 -6.58 -13.78 -13.24
N THR A 148 -5.89 -14.21 -12.17
CA THR A 148 -6.23 -13.84 -10.79
C THR A 148 -5.99 -12.36 -10.54
N VAL A 149 -4.90 -11.80 -11.07
CA VAL A 149 -4.63 -10.35 -11.00
C VAL A 149 -5.75 -9.57 -11.67
N MET A 150 -6.14 -9.93 -12.90
CA MET A 150 -7.23 -9.27 -13.62
C MET A 150 -8.55 -9.31 -12.85
N SER A 151 -8.91 -10.48 -12.30
CA SER A 151 -10.14 -10.64 -11.51
C SER A 151 -10.11 -9.84 -10.19
N ARG A 152 -8.96 -9.75 -9.53
CA ARG A 152 -8.78 -8.94 -8.31
C ARG A 152 -8.85 -7.45 -8.61
N LEU A 153 -8.21 -7.00 -9.70
CA LEU A 153 -8.25 -5.62 -10.15
C LEU A 153 -9.66 -5.17 -10.52
N HIS A 154 -10.37 -5.98 -11.31
CA HIS A 154 -11.74 -5.66 -11.70
C HIS A 154 -12.64 -5.48 -10.47
N ARG A 155 -12.61 -6.44 -9.53
CA ARG A 155 -13.41 -6.37 -8.30
C ARG A 155 -12.99 -5.24 -7.37
N GLY A 156 -11.68 -5.03 -7.21
CA GLY A 156 -11.14 -3.95 -6.39
C GLY A 156 -11.52 -2.56 -6.92
N ARG A 157 -11.36 -2.33 -8.23
CA ARG A 157 -11.74 -1.07 -8.87
C ARG A 157 -13.24 -0.81 -8.80
N LYS A 158 -14.08 -1.84 -9.02
CA LYS A 158 -15.54 -1.70 -8.86
C LYS A 158 -15.92 -1.29 -7.44
N ALA A 159 -15.35 -1.95 -6.43
CA ALA A 159 -15.62 -1.62 -5.04
C ALA A 159 -15.12 -0.21 -4.64
N LEU A 160 -14.00 0.26 -5.20
CA LEU A 160 -13.55 1.64 -5.01
C LEU A 160 -14.45 2.64 -5.71
N GLN A 161 -14.88 2.34 -6.93
CA GLN A 161 -15.80 3.19 -7.68
C GLN A 161 -17.09 3.40 -6.89
N GLU A 162 -17.67 2.34 -6.33
CA GLU A 162 -18.87 2.42 -5.49
C GLU A 162 -18.64 3.28 -4.24
N LYS A 163 -17.47 3.15 -3.59
CA LYS A 163 -17.14 3.88 -2.35
C LYS A 163 -16.78 5.35 -2.57
N LEU A 164 -16.13 5.66 -3.69
CA LEU A 164 -15.63 7.00 -4.01
C LEU A 164 -16.56 7.76 -4.95
N TRP A 165 -17.74 7.22 -5.27
CA TRP A 165 -18.68 7.82 -6.21
C TRP A 165 -19.12 9.22 -5.76
N ASP A 166 -19.66 9.33 -4.55
CA ASP A 166 -20.16 10.60 -4.00
C ASP A 166 -19.04 11.62 -3.87
N PHE A 167 -17.88 11.19 -3.35
CA PHE A 167 -16.65 11.98 -3.31
C PHE A 167 -16.25 12.52 -4.70
N ALA A 168 -16.28 11.68 -5.73
CA ALA A 168 -15.92 12.06 -7.08
C ALA A 168 -16.93 13.05 -7.70
N VAL A 169 -18.22 12.93 -7.37
CA VAL A 169 -19.26 13.88 -7.79
C VAL A 169 -19.10 15.22 -7.09
N GLU A 170 -18.88 15.22 -5.76
CA GLU A 170 -18.66 16.45 -4.98
C GLU A 170 -17.42 17.23 -5.45
N ARG A 171 -16.37 16.54 -5.87
CA ARG A 171 -15.14 17.12 -6.42
C ARG A 171 -15.22 17.44 -7.92
N GLY A 172 -16.34 17.14 -8.58
CA GLY A 172 -16.53 17.39 -10.01
C GLY A 172 -15.62 16.54 -10.93
N LEU A 173 -15.09 15.42 -10.43
CA LEU A 173 -14.25 14.50 -11.20
C LEU A 173 -15.08 13.63 -12.17
N VAL A 174 -16.38 13.50 -11.90
CA VAL A 174 -17.33 12.73 -12.72
C VAL A 174 -18.56 13.59 -13.00
N ALA A 175 -19.10 13.53 -14.22
CA ALA A 175 -20.35 14.19 -14.57
C ALA A 175 -21.52 13.54 -13.80
N ALA A 176 -22.43 14.35 -13.26
CA ALA A 176 -23.53 13.94 -12.37
C ALA A 176 -24.60 12.99 -12.98
N GLY A 177 -24.28 12.21 -14.02
CA GLY A 177 -25.20 11.31 -14.71
C GLY A 177 -24.62 9.98 -15.22
N THR A 178 -23.38 9.61 -14.87
CA THR A 178 -22.73 8.37 -15.34
C THR A 178 -22.66 7.28 -14.25
N GLY A 179 -23.71 7.17 -13.43
CA GLY A 179 -23.76 6.32 -12.25
C GLY A 179 -23.45 4.84 -12.50
N PRO A 180 -23.04 4.09 -11.46
CA PRO A 180 -22.61 2.70 -11.56
C PRO A 180 -23.71 1.67 -11.89
N GLU A 181 -24.91 2.11 -12.27
CA GLU A 181 -26.06 1.26 -12.66
C GLU A 181 -26.41 1.30 -14.16
N ALA A 182 -25.52 1.81 -15.02
CA ALA A 182 -25.69 1.78 -16.47
C ALA A 182 -24.86 0.66 -17.14
N ASP A 183 -25.05 -0.60 -16.72
CA ASP A 183 -24.92 -1.84 -17.52
C ASP A 183 -25.26 -3.10 -16.68
#